data_AF-A0A7S1J6Y0-F1
#
_entry.id   AF-A0A7S1J6Y0-F1
#
_cell.length_a   1.000
_cell.length_b   1.000
_cell.length_c   1.000
_cell.angle_alpha   90.00
_cell.angle_beta   90.00
_cell.angle_gamma   90.00
#
_symmetry.space_group_name_H-M   'P 1'
#
loop_
_entity.id
_entity.type
_entity.pdbx_description
1 polymer ?
#
loop_
_entity_poly.entity_id
_entity_poly.type
_entity_poly.pdbx_seq_one_letter_code
_entity_poly.pdbx_strand_id
1 'polypeptide(L)'
;AWEHQAALGTEFTFSRVFGPEATTREVYRDACARIVDEVWSGTNGTIFAYGETNSGKTYTISGSDSYDPNAGIGVVEYAAADLFRRVAAFHERGYGTCTVTAAYLEVYNEQVVDLLQKVPAKGPSQAKLQVRTGGEGSIHLDGLCRKDVRSAEDLLDVHRAGCARRHVGRNNEHECASRSHAVLQVA
;
A
#
# COMPACT_ATOMS: atom_id res chain seq x y z
N ALA A 1 -35.55 -39.22 8.16
CA ALA A 1 -35.65 -37.76 8.03
C ALA A 1 -34.39 -37.18 8.64
N TRP A 2 -33.49 -36.66 7.81
CA TRP A 2 -32.22 -36.06 8.20
C TRP A 2 -32.46 -34.55 8.24
N GLU A 3 -32.72 -34.01 9.42
CA GLU A 3 -32.83 -32.56 9.59
C GLU A 3 -31.43 -31.97 9.55
N HIS A 4 -31.24 -31.04 8.61
CA HIS A 4 -30.08 -30.16 8.52
C HIS A 4 -29.89 -29.42 9.85
N GLN A 5 -28.93 -29.87 10.64
CA GLN A 5 -28.36 -29.08 11.73
C GLN A 5 -27.55 -27.96 11.07
N ALA A 6 -28.18 -26.81 10.87
CA ALA A 6 -27.49 -25.57 10.52
C ALA A 6 -26.40 -25.36 11.58
N ALA A 7 -25.14 -25.33 11.16
CA ALA A 7 -24.02 -25.07 12.03
C ALA A 7 -24.29 -23.77 12.82
N LEU A 8 -24.28 -23.86 14.15
CA LEU A 8 -24.35 -22.72 15.06
C LEU A 8 -23.32 -21.69 14.57
N GLY A 9 -23.81 -20.51 14.17
CA GLY A 9 -22.99 -19.49 13.52
C GLY A 9 -21.83 -19.07 14.43
N THR A 10 -20.61 -19.09 13.91
CA THR A 10 -19.45 -18.54 14.60
C THR A 10 -19.59 -17.02 14.64
N GLU A 11 -19.65 -16.44 15.84
CA GLU A 11 -19.70 -14.99 16.03
C GLU A 11 -18.28 -14.42 16.14
N PHE A 12 -18.03 -13.31 15.44
CA PHE A 12 -16.75 -12.61 15.45
C PHE A 12 -16.97 -11.13 15.77
N THR A 13 -16.14 -10.56 16.62
CA THR A 13 -16.17 -9.13 16.96
C THR A 13 -15.01 -8.40 16.31
N PHE A 14 -15.30 -7.28 15.66
CA PHE A 14 -14.32 -6.39 15.04
C PHE A 14 -14.59 -4.96 15.48
N SER A 15 -13.55 -4.10 15.46
CA SER A 15 -13.73 -2.67 15.76
C SER A 15 -14.68 -1.98 14.79
N ARG A 16 -14.75 -2.46 13.54
CA ARG A 16 -15.73 -2.06 12.53
C ARG A 16 -15.93 -3.18 11.51
N VAL A 17 -17.16 -3.32 11.03
CA VAL A 17 -17.56 -4.21 9.94
C VAL A 17 -18.19 -3.36 8.85
N PHE A 18 -17.69 -3.48 7.62
CA PHE A 18 -18.21 -2.73 6.47
C PHE A 18 -19.11 -3.66 5.64
N GLY A 19 -20.34 -3.21 5.37
CA GLY A 19 -21.27 -3.93 4.50
C GLY A 19 -20.90 -3.80 3.02
N PRO A 20 -21.59 -4.54 2.12
CA PRO A 20 -21.30 -4.53 0.69
C PRO A 20 -21.50 -3.15 0.02
N GLU A 21 -22.36 -2.31 0.58
CA GLU A 21 -22.62 -0.94 0.10
C GLU A 21 -21.59 0.09 0.59
N ALA A 22 -20.67 -0.31 1.48
CA ALA A 22 -19.67 0.60 2.02
C ALA A 22 -18.67 1.02 0.94
N THR A 23 -18.43 2.31 0.85
CA THR A 23 -17.48 2.88 -0.10
C THR A 23 -16.05 2.83 0.44
N THR A 24 -15.05 2.80 -0.45
CA THR A 24 -13.64 2.92 -0.04
C THR A 24 -13.37 4.21 0.75
N ARG A 25 -14.15 5.28 0.49
CA ARG A 25 -14.09 6.52 1.27
C ARG A 25 -14.48 6.32 2.73
N GLU A 26 -15.53 5.56 2.99
CA GLU A 26 -15.97 5.24 4.35
C GLU A 26 -14.97 4.32 5.04
N VAL A 27 -14.46 3.31 4.33
CA VAL A 27 -13.37 2.46 4.83
C VAL A 27 -12.16 3.31 5.22
N TYR A 28 -11.72 4.23 4.35
CA TYR A 28 -10.61 5.12 4.65
C TYR A 28 -10.89 5.98 5.87
N ARG A 29 -12.01 6.71 5.88
CA ARG A 29 -12.40 7.62 6.97
C ARG A 29 -12.41 6.91 8.32
N ASP A 30 -13.00 5.72 8.36
CA ASP A 30 -13.33 5.06 9.62
C ASP A 30 -12.26 4.09 10.13
N ALA A 31 -11.39 3.59 9.25
CA ALA A 31 -10.35 2.62 9.62
C ALA A 31 -8.92 3.12 9.38
N CYS A 32 -8.68 3.96 8.35
CA CYS A 32 -7.34 4.30 7.87
C CYS A 32 -6.87 5.71 8.23
N ALA A 33 -7.77 6.70 8.26
CA ALA A 33 -7.41 8.11 8.46
C ALA A 33 -6.61 8.34 9.75
N ARG A 34 -6.98 7.65 10.83
CA ARG A 34 -6.26 7.69 12.12
C ARG A 34 -4.79 7.29 12.01
N ILE A 35 -4.44 6.42 11.06
CA ILE A 35 -3.05 6.00 10.85
C ILE A 35 -2.23 7.15 10.26
N VAL A 36 -2.84 7.96 9.38
CA VAL A 36 -2.22 9.19 8.88
C VAL A 36 -2.06 10.22 10.00
N ASP A 37 -3.01 10.29 10.95
CA ASP A 37 -2.88 11.10 12.18
C ASP A 37 -1.69 10.66 13.03
N GLU A 38 -1.59 9.36 13.31
CA GLU A 38 -0.51 8.78 14.09
C GLU A 38 0.86 9.02 13.41
N VAL A 39 0.95 8.84 12.09
CA VAL A 39 2.17 9.14 11.31
C VAL A 39 2.54 10.60 11.39
N TRP A 40 1.57 11.50 11.20
CA TRP A 40 1.80 12.93 11.31
C TRP A 40 2.25 13.36 12.73
N SER A 41 1.82 12.63 13.75
CA SER A 41 2.23 12.86 15.15
C SER A 41 3.64 12.34 15.49
N GLY A 42 4.33 11.70 14.53
CA GLY A 42 5.68 11.16 14.72
C GLY A 42 5.74 9.68 15.12
N THR A 43 4.67 8.92 14.89
CA THR A 43 4.62 7.46 15.16
C THR A 43 4.64 6.66 13.86
N ASN A 44 5.14 5.43 13.87
CA ASN A 44 5.02 4.56 12.69
C ASN A 44 3.59 4.01 12.54
N GLY A 45 3.06 4.03 11.33
CA GLY A 45 1.72 3.52 11.01
C GLY A 45 1.74 2.55 9.83
N THR A 46 0.89 1.53 9.88
CA THR A 46 0.76 0.53 8.81
C THR A 46 -0.70 0.24 8.52
N ILE A 47 -1.08 0.27 7.24
CA ILE A 47 -2.37 -0.23 6.75
C ILE A 47 -2.10 -1.49 5.95
N PHE A 48 -2.79 -2.59 6.30
CA PHE A 48 -2.61 -3.88 5.66
C PHE A 48 -3.97 -4.44 5.23
N ALA A 49 -4.06 -4.87 3.96
CA ALA A 49 -5.24 -5.58 3.45
C ALA A 49 -4.96 -7.08 3.43
N TYR A 50 -5.79 -7.84 4.16
CA TYR A 50 -5.68 -9.30 4.27
C TYR A 50 -6.99 -9.98 3.86
N GLY A 51 -6.88 -11.16 3.27
CA GLY A 51 -8.00 -11.94 2.76
C GLY A 51 -7.61 -12.82 1.57
N GLU A 52 -8.53 -13.66 1.12
CA GLU A 52 -8.32 -14.59 0.01
C GLU A 52 -8.24 -13.88 -1.36
N THR A 53 -7.81 -14.58 -2.40
CA THR A 53 -7.84 -14.06 -3.78
C THR A 53 -9.26 -13.61 -4.13
N ASN A 54 -9.39 -12.51 -4.87
CA ASN A 54 -10.69 -11.93 -5.26
C ASN A 54 -11.53 -11.35 -4.10
N SER A 55 -10.98 -11.22 -2.89
CA SER A 55 -11.67 -10.64 -1.72
C SER A 55 -11.67 -9.10 -1.67
N GLY A 56 -11.29 -8.41 -2.76
CA GLY A 56 -11.27 -6.94 -2.80
C GLY A 56 -10.05 -6.24 -2.18
N LYS A 57 -8.96 -6.96 -1.82
CA LYS A 57 -7.73 -6.34 -1.27
C LYS A 57 -7.14 -5.25 -2.18
N THR A 58 -6.90 -5.60 -3.45
CA THR A 58 -6.35 -4.67 -4.44
C THR A 58 -7.31 -3.51 -4.69
N TYR A 59 -8.60 -3.80 -4.82
CA TYR A 59 -9.63 -2.78 -4.99
C TYR A 59 -9.66 -1.77 -3.83
N THR A 60 -9.56 -2.26 -2.58
CA THR A 60 -9.57 -1.39 -1.40
C THR A 60 -8.31 -0.53 -1.33
N ILE A 61 -7.14 -1.11 -1.58
CA ILE A 61 -5.86 -0.40 -1.42
C ILE A 61 -5.56 0.52 -2.61
N SER A 62 -5.64 0.00 -3.83
CA SER A 62 -5.22 0.65 -5.07
C SER A 62 -6.38 1.15 -5.93
N GLY A 63 -7.63 0.88 -5.55
CA GLY A 63 -8.78 1.25 -6.35
C GLY A 63 -8.96 0.38 -7.60
N SER A 64 -9.70 0.91 -8.57
CA SER A 64 -9.95 0.27 -9.87
C SER A 64 -9.10 0.90 -10.97
N ASP A 65 -8.42 0.07 -11.77
CA ASP A 65 -7.62 0.48 -12.95
C ASP A 65 -8.47 0.94 -14.16
N SER A 66 -9.79 1.05 -14.00
CA SER A 66 -10.68 1.53 -15.06
C SER A 66 -10.47 3.02 -15.33
N TYR A 67 -10.36 3.40 -16.61
CA TYR A 67 -10.42 4.79 -17.11
C TYR A 67 -11.77 5.50 -16.81
N ASP A 68 -12.62 4.91 -15.98
CA ASP A 68 -13.85 5.51 -15.49
C ASP A 68 -13.49 6.58 -14.43
N PRO A 69 -13.86 7.85 -14.60
CA PRO A 69 -13.68 8.86 -13.56
C PRO A 69 -14.48 8.57 -12.27
N ASN A 70 -15.39 7.58 -12.28
CA ASN A 70 -16.08 7.03 -11.11
C ASN A 70 -15.45 5.70 -10.61
N ALA A 71 -14.35 5.27 -11.22
CA ALA A 71 -13.55 4.15 -10.74
C ALA A 71 -13.24 4.35 -9.26
N GLY A 72 -13.46 3.31 -8.45
CA GLY A 72 -13.27 3.40 -7.00
C GLY A 72 -11.87 3.88 -6.67
N ILE A 73 -11.76 5.04 -6.00
CA ILE A 73 -10.53 5.58 -5.44
C ILE A 73 -10.07 4.66 -4.31
N GLY A 74 -8.78 4.28 -4.31
CA GLY A 74 -8.19 3.43 -3.28
C GLY A 74 -7.83 4.18 -2.00
N VAL A 75 -7.47 3.41 -0.96
CA VAL A 75 -6.95 3.94 0.30
C VAL A 75 -5.65 4.73 0.08
N VAL A 76 -4.81 4.35 -0.89
CA VAL A 76 -3.54 5.06 -1.17
C VAL A 76 -3.78 6.49 -1.60
N GLU A 77 -4.75 6.74 -2.47
CA GLU A 77 -5.14 8.07 -2.95
C GLU A 77 -5.68 8.94 -1.83
N TYR A 78 -6.58 8.41 -0.99
CA TYR A 78 -7.09 9.16 0.15
C TYR A 78 -5.98 9.49 1.16
N ALA A 79 -5.09 8.54 1.44
CA ALA A 79 -3.96 8.75 2.34
C ALA A 79 -2.97 9.78 1.79
N ALA A 80 -2.65 9.74 0.49
CA ALA A 80 -1.80 10.70 -0.17
C ALA A 80 -2.38 12.12 -0.09
N ALA A 81 -3.67 12.27 -0.44
CA ALA A 81 -4.35 13.56 -0.37
C ALA A 81 -4.39 14.14 1.04
N ASP A 82 -4.63 13.30 2.05
CA ASP A 82 -4.70 13.75 3.45
C ASP A 82 -3.31 14.12 4.01
N LEU A 83 -2.29 13.29 3.73
CA LEU A 83 -0.91 13.58 4.12
C LEU A 83 -0.43 14.91 3.55
N PHE A 84 -0.57 15.11 2.24
CA PHE A 84 -0.07 16.33 1.59
C PHE A 84 -0.89 17.58 1.93
N ARG A 85 -2.16 17.44 2.34
CA ARG A 85 -2.91 18.55 2.93
C ARG A 85 -2.26 19.04 4.23
N ARG A 86 -1.75 18.12 5.06
CA ARG A 86 -1.05 18.46 6.31
C ARG A 86 0.32 19.07 6.03
N VAL A 87 1.06 18.54 5.06
CA VAL A 87 2.33 19.12 4.59
C VAL A 87 2.14 20.56 4.12
N ALA A 88 1.12 20.82 3.31
CA ALA A 88 0.80 22.17 2.85
C ALA A 88 0.47 23.11 4.03
N ALA A 89 -0.41 22.70 4.95
CA ALA A 89 -0.76 23.48 6.13
C ALA A 89 0.44 23.74 7.06
N PHE A 90 1.38 22.79 7.16
CA PHE A 90 2.61 22.95 7.93
C PHE A 90 3.52 24.04 7.34
N HIS A 91 3.68 24.03 6.01
CA HIS A 91 4.45 25.04 5.30
C HIS A 91 3.78 26.43 5.37
N GLU A 92 2.46 26.51 5.21
CA GLU A 92 1.70 27.77 5.31
C GLU A 92 1.85 28.44 6.68
N ARG A 93 1.96 27.66 7.75
CA ARG A 93 2.16 28.16 9.11
C ARG A 93 3.60 28.56 9.42
N GLY A 94 4.55 28.27 8.53
CA GLY A 94 5.96 28.59 8.72
C GLY A 94 6.66 27.74 9.80
N TYR A 95 6.16 26.53 10.08
CA TYR A 95 6.74 25.66 11.12
C TYR A 95 8.06 24.99 10.72
N GLY A 96 8.51 25.14 9.47
CA GLY A 96 9.79 24.66 8.97
C GLY A 96 9.67 23.91 7.66
N THR A 97 10.60 23.00 7.41
CA THR A 97 10.64 22.15 6.21
C THR A 97 10.16 20.73 6.52
N CYS A 98 9.24 20.21 5.72
CA CYS A 98 8.83 18.82 5.75
C CYS A 98 9.20 18.16 4.41
N THR A 99 10.01 17.10 4.46
CA THR A 99 10.40 16.31 3.29
C THR A 99 9.75 14.94 3.38
N VAL A 100 9.06 14.53 2.31
CA VAL A 100 8.43 13.22 2.23
C VAL A 100 9.13 12.40 1.15
N THR A 101 9.41 11.14 1.48
CA THR A 101 10.03 10.15 0.62
C THR A 101 9.12 8.93 0.47
N ALA A 102 9.17 8.30 -0.69
CA ALA A 102 8.43 7.09 -0.99
C ALA A 102 9.36 5.99 -1.50
N ALA A 103 9.13 4.76 -1.04
CA ALA A 103 9.76 3.55 -1.55
C ALA A 103 8.69 2.50 -1.83
N TYR A 104 8.90 1.65 -2.84
CA TYR A 104 7.93 0.61 -3.18
C TYR A 104 8.68 -0.69 -3.47
N LEU A 105 8.37 -1.73 -2.70
CA LEU A 105 8.98 -3.05 -2.81
C LEU A 105 7.95 -4.16 -2.94
N GLU A 106 8.40 -5.29 -3.46
CA GLU A 106 7.68 -6.55 -3.49
C GLU A 106 8.46 -7.59 -2.71
N VAL A 107 7.76 -8.36 -1.87
CA VAL A 107 8.26 -9.57 -1.25
C VAL A 107 7.62 -10.76 -1.97
N TYR A 108 8.43 -11.55 -2.65
CA TYR A 108 7.99 -12.75 -3.36
C TYR A 108 8.99 -13.87 -3.13
N ASN A 109 8.49 -15.04 -2.72
CA ASN A 109 9.33 -16.22 -2.46
C ASN A 109 10.55 -15.90 -1.56
N GLU A 110 10.29 -15.21 -0.44
CA GLU A 110 11.30 -14.75 0.54
C GLU A 110 12.37 -13.81 -0.03
N GLN A 111 12.14 -13.25 -1.22
CA GLN A 111 13.04 -12.31 -1.86
C GLN A 111 12.40 -10.93 -1.93
N VAL A 112 13.17 -9.92 -1.55
CA VAL A 112 12.76 -8.52 -1.61
C VAL A 112 13.28 -7.91 -2.90
N VAL A 113 12.39 -7.25 -3.63
CA VAL A 113 12.68 -6.61 -4.90
C VAL A 113 12.20 -5.17 -4.89
N ASP A 114 13.05 -4.27 -5.37
CA ASP A 114 12.70 -2.87 -5.57
C ASP A 114 11.81 -2.69 -6.82
N LEU A 115 10.62 -2.12 -6.65
CA LEU A 115 9.68 -1.85 -7.75
C LEU A 115 9.98 -0.51 -8.46
N LEU A 116 10.85 0.33 -7.92
CA LEU A 116 11.20 1.65 -8.45
C LEU A 116 12.57 1.68 -9.16
N GLN A 117 13.46 0.72 -8.89
CA GLN A 117 14.81 0.69 -9.48
C GLN A 117 14.77 0.55 -11.01
N LYS A 118 15.49 1.39 -11.76
CA LYS A 118 15.56 1.24 -13.23
C LYS A 118 16.27 -0.07 -13.59
N VAL A 119 15.61 -0.95 -14.34
CA VAL A 119 16.23 -2.19 -14.82
C VAL A 119 16.98 -1.84 -16.11
N PRO A 120 18.28 -2.13 -16.22
CA PRO A 120 19.03 -1.86 -17.44
C PRO A 120 18.48 -2.71 -18.60
N ALA A 121 18.45 -2.13 -19.80
CA ALA A 121 17.94 -2.79 -21.02
C ALA A 121 18.72 -4.06 -21.42
N LYS A 122 19.95 -4.21 -20.90
CA LYS A 122 20.78 -5.42 -20.99
C LYS A 122 21.42 -5.66 -19.63
N GLY A 123 21.10 -6.77 -18.97
CA GLY A 123 21.60 -7.15 -17.65
C GLY A 123 20.65 -8.09 -16.92
N PRO A 124 21.06 -8.70 -15.79
CA PRO A 124 20.17 -9.53 -15.00
C PRO A 124 18.95 -8.72 -14.56
N SER A 125 17.78 -9.36 -14.65
CA SER A 125 16.51 -8.81 -14.17
C SER A 125 16.60 -8.47 -12.68
N GLN A 126 15.87 -7.40 -12.29
CA GLN A 126 15.63 -6.91 -10.93
C GLN A 126 16.62 -7.39 -9.85
N ALA A 127 17.54 -6.51 -9.44
CA ALA A 127 18.44 -6.80 -8.33
C ALA A 127 17.62 -7.07 -7.06
N LYS A 128 17.91 -8.21 -6.43
CA LYS A 128 17.33 -8.56 -5.13
C LYS A 128 17.96 -7.69 -4.05
N LEU A 129 17.13 -7.08 -3.21
CA LEU A 129 17.58 -6.30 -2.08
C LEU A 129 18.05 -7.23 -0.97
N GLN A 130 19.18 -6.88 -0.35
CA GLN A 130 19.67 -7.57 0.84
C GLN A 130 18.97 -7.00 2.07
N VAL A 131 18.37 -7.89 2.87
CA VAL A 131 17.77 -7.54 4.15
C VAL A 131 18.84 -7.63 5.22
N ARG A 132 19.11 -6.51 5.90
CA ARG A 132 20.03 -6.46 7.03
C ARG A 132 19.27 -6.09 8.30
N THR A 133 19.64 -6.73 9.40
CA THR A 133 19.15 -6.35 10.72
C THR A 133 20.21 -5.48 11.39
N GLY A 134 19.83 -4.27 11.80
CA GLY A 134 20.65 -3.36 12.59
C GLY A 134 20.56 -3.65 14.09
N GLY A 135 21.09 -2.74 14.89
CA GLY A 135 20.90 -2.76 16.35
C GLY A 135 19.43 -2.61 16.73
N GLU A 136 19.04 -3.13 17.89
CA GLU A 136 17.66 -3.04 18.43
C GLU A 136 16.56 -3.63 17.52
N GLY A 137 16.92 -4.49 16.56
CA GLY A 137 15.95 -5.14 15.67
C GLY A 137 15.47 -4.27 14.51
N SER A 138 16.15 -3.16 14.21
CA SER A 138 15.84 -2.37 13.01
C SER A 138 16.11 -3.17 11.73
N ILE A 139 15.24 -3.05 10.73
CA ILE A 139 15.43 -3.69 9.43
C ILE A 139 15.86 -2.64 8.40
N HIS A 140 16.96 -2.91 7.71
CA HIS A 140 17.52 -2.08 6.68
C HIS A 140 17.56 -2.83 5.35
N LEU A 141 17.08 -2.17 4.29
CA LEU A 141 17.12 -2.70 2.93
C LEU A 141 18.19 -1.93 2.15
N ASP A 142 19.31 -2.60 1.90
CA ASP A 142 20.42 -2.01 1.17
C ASP A 142 20.05 -1.78 -0.29
N GLY A 143 20.23 -0.55 -0.75
CA GLY A 143 19.98 -0.19 -2.15
C GLY A 143 18.51 0.03 -2.48
N LEU A 144 17.60 0.04 -1.51
CA LEU A 144 16.20 0.41 -1.72
C LEU A 144 16.10 1.85 -2.22
N CYS A 145 15.54 2.04 -3.42
CA CYS A 145 15.30 3.33 -4.01
C CYS A 145 14.22 4.08 -3.21
N ARG A 146 14.60 5.24 -2.70
CA ARG A 146 13.69 6.23 -2.12
C ARG A 146 13.58 7.40 -3.09
N LYS A 147 12.36 7.81 -3.39
CA LYS A 147 12.07 8.98 -4.22
C LYS A 147 11.49 10.08 -3.36
N ASP A 148 12.02 11.29 -3.49
CA ASP A 148 11.40 12.47 -2.91
C ASP A 148 10.04 12.70 -3.60
N VAL A 149 9.00 12.87 -2.80
CA VAL A 149 7.64 13.15 -3.27
C VAL A 149 7.18 14.48 -2.69
N ARG A 150 6.81 15.43 -3.55
CA ARG A 150 6.48 16.81 -3.17
C ARG A 150 4.98 17.10 -3.24
N SER A 151 4.21 16.17 -3.78
CA SER A 151 2.76 16.29 -3.92
C SER A 151 2.08 14.92 -3.77
N ALA A 152 0.76 14.93 -3.57
CA ALA A 152 -0.03 13.71 -3.61
C ALA A 152 0.10 13.00 -4.97
N GLU A 153 0.17 13.76 -6.06
CA GLU A 153 0.34 13.22 -7.41
C GLU A 153 1.70 12.53 -7.57
N ASP A 154 2.78 13.09 -7.02
CA ASP A 154 4.11 12.47 -7.07
C ASP A 154 4.08 11.09 -6.39
N LEU A 155 3.39 10.98 -5.25
CA LEU A 155 3.23 9.71 -4.53
C LEU A 155 2.37 8.71 -5.34
N LEU A 156 1.33 9.19 -6.02
CA LEU A 156 0.51 8.36 -6.91
C LEU A 156 1.28 7.92 -8.15
N ASP A 157 2.16 8.74 -8.71
CA ASP A 157 3.09 8.35 -9.78
C ASP A 157 4.03 7.23 -9.32
N VAL A 158 4.55 7.32 -8.09
CA VAL A 158 5.36 6.25 -7.49
C VAL A 158 4.54 4.96 -7.34
N HIS A 159 3.31 5.07 -6.86
CA HIS A 159 2.40 3.93 -6.73
C HIS A 159 2.10 3.28 -8.10
N ARG A 160 1.69 4.07 -9.09
CA ARG A 160 1.39 3.61 -10.46
C ARG A 160 2.62 2.97 -11.11
N ALA A 161 3.80 3.56 -10.97
CA ALA A 161 5.04 2.99 -11.50
C ALA A 161 5.38 1.63 -10.87
N GLY A 162 5.25 1.48 -9.56
CA GLY A 162 5.49 0.21 -8.88
C GLY A 162 4.44 -0.85 -9.23
N CYS A 163 3.16 -0.47 -9.33
CA CYS A 163 2.08 -1.34 -9.78
C CYS A 163 2.33 -1.84 -11.22
N ALA A 164 2.69 -0.95 -12.14
CA ALA A 164 3.01 -1.33 -13.53
C ALA A 164 4.18 -2.31 -13.58
N ARG A 165 5.25 -2.09 -12.81
CA ARG A 165 6.38 -3.02 -12.77
C ARG A 165 6.01 -4.38 -12.17
N ARG A 166 5.17 -4.39 -11.13
CA ARG A 166 4.64 -5.63 -10.55
C ARG A 166 3.88 -6.47 -11.59
N HIS A 167 3.24 -5.84 -12.57
CA HIS A 167 2.59 -6.51 -13.69
C HIS A 167 3.57 -7.01 -14.76
N VAL A 168 4.56 -6.21 -15.16
CA VAL A 168 5.52 -6.56 -16.24
C VAL A 168 6.47 -7.71 -15.86
N GLY A 169 6.78 -7.92 -14.58
CA GLY A 169 7.55 -9.08 -14.12
C GLY A 169 6.82 -10.44 -14.30
N ARG A 170 5.57 -10.44 -14.79
CA ARG A 170 4.67 -11.59 -14.80
C ARG A 170 4.27 -12.01 -16.23
N ASN A 171 5.16 -12.69 -16.94
CA ASN A 171 4.83 -13.37 -18.21
C ASN A 171 3.96 -14.65 -18.03
N ASN A 172 3.19 -14.78 -16.94
CA ASN A 172 2.23 -15.87 -16.74
C ASN A 172 1.06 -15.34 -15.89
N GLU A 173 0.05 -14.82 -16.58
CA GLU A 173 -1.27 -14.43 -16.08
C GLU A 173 -1.93 -15.72 -15.55
N HIS A 174 -2.13 -15.93 -14.24
CA HIS A 174 -3.39 -15.59 -13.56
C HIS A 174 -3.33 -15.81 -12.02
N GLU A 175 -2.23 -16.28 -11.43
CA GLU A 175 -2.26 -16.90 -10.10
C GLU A 175 -1.40 -16.25 -8.99
N CYS A 176 -0.71 -15.13 -9.25
CA CYS A 176 0.42 -14.75 -8.41
C CYS A 176 0.20 -13.54 -7.48
N ALA A 177 -0.89 -12.77 -7.62
CA ALA A 177 -1.19 -11.66 -6.68
C ALA A 177 -1.46 -12.13 -5.24
N SER A 178 -1.73 -13.43 -5.05
CA SER A 178 -1.85 -14.08 -3.75
C SER A 178 -0.52 -14.48 -3.13
N ARG A 179 0.55 -14.60 -3.93
CA ARG A 179 1.86 -15.14 -3.51
C ARG A 179 2.94 -14.07 -3.34
N SER A 180 2.67 -12.83 -3.73
CA SER A 180 3.55 -11.69 -3.52
C SER A 180 2.89 -10.61 -2.68
N HIS A 181 3.67 -9.99 -1.80
CA HIS A 181 3.25 -8.87 -0.97
C HIS A 181 3.87 -7.59 -1.49
N ALA A 182 3.05 -6.58 -1.77
CA ALA A 182 3.51 -5.27 -2.21
C ALA A 182 3.48 -4.31 -1.02
N VAL A 183 4.57 -3.59 -0.78
CA VAL A 183 4.71 -2.65 0.34
C VAL A 183 5.13 -1.29 -0.19
N LEU A 184 4.19 -0.34 -0.15
CA LEU A 184 4.44 1.08 -0.37
C LEU A 184 4.80 1.71 0.99
N GLN A 185 6.02 2.20 1.12
CA GLN A 185 6.50 2.89 2.32
C GLN A 185 6.56 4.40 2.04
N VAL A 186 6.02 5.20 2.96
CA VAL A 186 6.10 6.67 2.96
C VAL A 186 6.78 7.10 4.26
N ALA A 187 7.77 8.00 4.17
CA ALA A 187 8.55 8.49 5.30
C ALA A 187 8.92 9.96 5.14
#